data_AF-A0AAP2ZB96-F1
#
_entry.id   AF-A0AAP2ZB96-F1
#
_cell.length_a   1.000
_cell.length_b   1.000
_cell.length_c   1.000
_cell.angle_alpha   90.00
_cell.angle_beta   90.00
_cell.angle_gamma   90.00
#
_symmetry.space_group_name_H-M   'P 1'
#
loop_
_entity.id
_entity.type
_entity.pdbx_description
1 polymer ?
#
loop_
_entity_poly.entity_id
_entity_poly.type
_entity_poly.pdbx_seq_one_letter_code
_entity_poly.pdbx_strand_id
1 'polypeptide(L)'
;MSEQSRWTNKRRTFLKGAGVTATAGLAGCLGDLTGGDDETISWVMNPAEESIDIETQYSPLFNYLEDEAGVEIEGIQTSDYSSTVLEMQRGSGDFADTSPGAVAQIPDDIDVVGMRLAFGAERYFSLIATTPDNDIDSLEDLEGKHVATASSTSVSGTLFPMLMLSQAGLDTGGAPDGNPNDFEWSPSDHDTAREQLIENPNVDAAAAGAFSLADHIPQEQFDEMSQDFVDISVEYGDAGTRDPELQLLGVSDPIPRAPIVVRSDWDDPIREELEELMIEAEPENFEHDPEELVDDLGLDPEILDADPEDLTEEQLEDLETFEDHELWFNGIEPATHDDYQPVVDLLDELGLSPEDI
;
A
#
# COMPACT_ATOMS: atom_id res chain seq x y z
N MET A 1 -25.39 0.96 -22.13
CA MET A 1 -26.57 0.56 -21.33
C MET A 1 -26.09 -0.62 -20.52
N SER A 2 -25.30 -0.31 -19.50
CA SER A 2 -24.76 -1.27 -18.54
C SER A 2 -25.83 -1.46 -17.47
N GLU A 3 -26.27 -2.70 -17.30
CA GLU A 3 -27.03 -3.11 -16.12
C GLU A 3 -26.00 -3.25 -15.00
N GLN A 4 -26.05 -2.35 -14.02
CA GLN A 4 -25.32 -2.51 -12.76
C GLN A 4 -25.85 -3.77 -12.06
N SER A 5 -24.95 -4.71 -11.80
CA SER A 5 -25.23 -5.89 -11.01
C SER A 5 -25.47 -5.45 -9.57
N ARG A 6 -26.73 -5.43 -9.14
CA ARG A 6 -27.08 -5.24 -7.74
C ARG A 6 -26.96 -6.59 -7.04
N TRP A 7 -25.88 -6.75 -6.27
CA TRP A 7 -25.76 -7.80 -5.30
C TRP A 7 -26.91 -7.72 -4.29
N THR A 8 -27.73 -8.77 -4.22
CA THR A 8 -28.83 -8.85 -3.24
C THR A 8 -28.42 -9.76 -2.09
N ASN A 9 -27.92 -9.18 -1.01
CA ASN A 9 -27.59 -9.90 0.21
C ASN A 9 -28.87 -10.47 0.86
N LYS A 10 -28.98 -11.81 0.87
CA LYS A 10 -30.03 -12.54 1.59
C LYS A 10 -29.62 -12.68 3.07
N ARG A 11 -29.98 -11.69 3.89
CA ARG A 11 -29.83 -11.74 5.35
C ARG A 11 -30.47 -13.01 5.94
N ARG A 12 -29.65 -13.96 6.44
CA ARG A 12 -30.11 -15.16 7.15
C ARG A 12 -30.47 -14.80 8.59
N THR A 13 -31.77 -14.63 8.86
CA THR A 13 -32.27 -14.33 10.21
C THR A 13 -32.24 -15.55 11.12
N PHE A 14 -31.38 -15.53 12.15
CA PHE A 14 -31.35 -16.56 13.20
C PHE A 14 -32.39 -16.25 14.30
N LEU A 15 -33.58 -16.84 14.20
CA LEU A 15 -34.64 -16.70 15.20
C LEU A 15 -34.35 -17.52 16.48
N LYS A 16 -33.80 -16.88 17.52
CA LYS A 16 -33.87 -17.40 18.89
C LYS A 16 -35.25 -17.12 19.50
N GLY A 17 -36.03 -18.19 19.70
CA GLY A 17 -37.32 -18.11 20.37
C GLY A 17 -37.21 -17.87 21.88
N ALA A 18 -38.02 -16.93 22.40
CA ALA A 18 -38.32 -16.80 23.82
C ALA A 18 -39.76 -16.28 24.00
N GLY A 19 -40.42 -16.78 25.05
CA GLY A 19 -41.88 -16.83 25.16
C GLY A 19 -42.58 -15.51 25.49
N VAL A 20 -43.79 -15.39 24.94
CA VAL A 20 -44.75 -14.32 25.22
C VAL A 20 -45.23 -14.39 26.67
N THR A 21 -44.99 -13.33 27.45
CA THR A 21 -45.80 -13.00 28.63
C THR A 21 -46.28 -11.57 28.50
N ALA A 22 -47.58 -11.41 28.25
CA ALA A 22 -48.23 -10.11 28.12
C ALA A 22 -48.53 -9.50 29.50
N THR A 23 -47.95 -8.34 29.78
CA THR A 23 -48.44 -7.42 30.82
C THR A 23 -48.48 -6.01 30.25
N ALA A 24 -49.67 -5.44 30.24
CA ALA A 24 -49.98 -4.15 29.65
C ALA A 24 -49.57 -2.97 30.55
N GLY A 25 -49.04 -1.93 29.90
CA GLY A 25 -49.26 -0.54 30.29
C GLY A 25 -48.06 0.18 30.92
N LEU A 26 -47.35 0.96 30.11
CA LEU A 26 -47.01 2.36 30.37
C LEU A 26 -46.60 3.01 29.04
N ALA A 27 -47.27 4.11 28.70
CA ALA A 27 -46.95 4.94 27.55
C ALA A 27 -45.65 5.70 27.81
N GLY A 28 -44.66 5.49 26.95
CA GLY A 28 -43.42 6.23 26.83
C GLY A 28 -42.86 5.89 25.45
N CYS A 29 -42.65 6.91 24.63
CA CYS A 29 -42.31 6.88 23.22
C CYS A 29 -41.61 5.60 22.74
N LEU A 30 -42.35 4.74 22.02
CA LEU A 30 -41.74 3.96 20.95
C LEU A 30 -41.25 5.01 19.94
N GLY A 31 -39.94 5.21 19.87
CA GLY A 31 -39.32 5.71 18.65
C GLY A 31 -39.70 4.77 17.52
N ASP A 32 -39.90 5.36 16.35
CA ASP A 32 -40.05 4.65 15.08
C ASP A 32 -39.10 3.44 15.01
N LEU A 33 -39.68 2.27 14.82
CA LEU A 33 -38.98 1.13 14.19
C LEU A 33 -39.43 1.07 12.73
N THR A 34 -39.44 2.22 12.07
CA THR A 34 -39.45 2.33 10.61
C THR A 34 -37.99 2.39 10.21
N GLY A 35 -37.56 1.49 9.31
CA GLY A 35 -36.17 1.37 8.87
C GLY A 35 -35.53 2.73 8.65
N GLY A 36 -34.39 2.95 9.31
CA GLY A 36 -33.48 3.99 8.87
C GLY A 36 -33.09 3.65 7.45
N ASP A 37 -33.08 4.66 6.58
CA ASP A 37 -32.26 4.57 5.39
C ASP A 37 -30.84 4.42 5.93
N ASP A 38 -30.19 3.27 5.70
CA ASP A 38 -28.82 3.02 6.12
C ASP A 38 -27.96 4.19 5.60
N GLU A 39 -27.08 4.75 6.44
CA GLU A 39 -26.27 5.91 6.06
C GLU A 39 -25.29 5.49 4.98
N THR A 40 -25.28 6.21 3.84
CA THR A 40 -24.40 5.88 2.71
C THR A 40 -23.08 6.63 2.83
N ILE A 41 -21.98 5.90 2.88
CA ILE A 41 -20.61 6.40 2.95
C ILE A 41 -19.97 6.29 1.57
N SER A 42 -19.43 7.38 1.04
CA SER A 42 -18.73 7.35 -0.25
C SER A 42 -17.26 7.03 -0.06
N TRP A 43 -16.76 5.96 -0.67
CA TRP A 43 -15.35 5.54 -0.58
C TRP A 43 -14.65 5.64 -1.93
N VAL A 44 -13.66 6.52 -2.06
CA VAL A 44 -12.83 6.58 -3.28
C VAL A 44 -11.77 5.49 -3.23
N MET A 45 -11.91 4.48 -4.08
CA MET A 45 -11.00 3.34 -4.12
C MET A 45 -9.70 3.71 -4.84
N ASN A 46 -8.62 2.99 -4.51
CA ASN A 46 -7.37 3.11 -5.24
C ASN A 46 -7.61 2.75 -6.72
N PRO A 47 -7.05 3.49 -7.70
CA PRO A 47 -7.14 3.09 -9.10
C PRO A 47 -6.56 1.68 -9.29
N ALA A 48 -7.23 0.88 -10.10
CA ALA A 48 -6.84 -0.47 -10.48
C ALA A 48 -6.76 -0.61 -12.01
N GLU A 49 -6.18 -1.71 -12.48
CA GLU A 49 -6.17 -2.02 -13.91
C GLU A 49 -7.60 -2.26 -14.44
N GLU A 50 -7.83 -2.00 -15.74
CA GLU A 50 -9.17 -2.12 -16.35
C GLU A 50 -9.73 -3.56 -16.29
N SER A 51 -8.86 -4.57 -16.26
CA SER A 51 -9.23 -5.98 -16.11
C SER A 51 -9.74 -6.34 -14.73
N ILE A 52 -9.49 -5.49 -13.73
CA ILE A 52 -9.76 -5.82 -12.34
C ILE A 52 -11.00 -5.09 -11.84
N ASP A 53 -11.95 -5.86 -11.31
CA ASP A 53 -13.09 -5.30 -10.60
C ASP A 53 -12.67 -4.87 -9.19
N ILE A 54 -12.31 -3.60 -9.06
CA ILE A 54 -11.84 -3.03 -7.80
C ILE A 54 -12.94 -3.03 -6.72
N GLU A 55 -14.23 -2.95 -7.08
CA GLU A 55 -15.29 -3.07 -6.08
C GLU A 55 -15.29 -4.46 -5.45
N THR A 56 -15.02 -5.49 -6.26
CA THR A 56 -14.85 -6.87 -5.77
C THR A 56 -13.65 -6.92 -4.81
N GLN A 57 -12.49 -6.35 -5.17
CA GLN A 57 -11.32 -6.35 -4.29
C GLN A 57 -11.59 -5.77 -2.90
N TYR A 58 -12.25 -4.61 -2.80
CA TYR A 58 -12.54 -3.96 -1.50
C TYR A 58 -13.70 -4.58 -0.74
N SER A 59 -14.47 -5.47 -1.37
CA SER A 59 -15.71 -6.00 -0.79
C SER A 59 -15.56 -6.68 0.58
N PRO A 60 -14.48 -7.40 0.94
CA PRO A 60 -14.34 -7.96 2.28
C PRO A 60 -14.35 -6.88 3.36
N LEU A 61 -13.53 -5.84 3.16
CA LEU A 61 -13.45 -4.70 4.07
C LEU A 61 -14.77 -3.94 4.12
N PHE A 62 -15.40 -3.69 2.97
CA PHE A 62 -16.68 -2.98 2.93
C PHE A 62 -17.78 -3.77 3.63
N ASN A 63 -17.91 -5.07 3.34
CA ASN A 63 -18.89 -5.94 3.99
C ASN A 63 -18.71 -5.94 5.52
N TYR A 64 -17.47 -6.00 6.01
CA TYR A 64 -17.16 -5.91 7.43
C TYR A 64 -17.63 -4.59 8.05
N LEU A 65 -17.28 -3.46 7.43
CA LEU A 65 -17.66 -2.13 7.93
C LEU A 65 -19.18 -1.90 7.87
N GLU A 66 -19.83 -2.31 6.78
CA GLU A 66 -21.29 -2.24 6.64
C GLU A 66 -22.02 -3.07 7.70
N ASP A 67 -21.55 -4.28 7.98
CA ASP A 67 -22.19 -5.18 8.94
C ASP A 67 -22.00 -4.71 10.39
N GLU A 68 -20.82 -4.20 10.76
CA GLU A 68 -20.52 -3.74 12.12
C GLU A 68 -21.11 -2.35 12.41
N ALA A 69 -21.00 -1.40 11.48
CA ALA A 69 -21.47 -0.03 11.67
C ALA A 69 -22.94 0.19 11.22
N GLY A 70 -23.51 -0.73 10.44
CA GLY A 70 -24.87 -0.60 9.92
C GLY A 70 -25.02 0.51 8.88
N VAL A 71 -24.03 0.66 8.01
CA VAL A 71 -23.97 1.63 6.91
C VAL A 71 -24.06 0.93 5.54
N GLU A 72 -24.20 1.71 4.47
CA GLU A 72 -23.97 1.27 3.08
C GLU A 72 -22.71 1.98 2.57
N ILE A 73 -21.76 1.28 1.96
CA ILE A 73 -20.56 1.86 1.37
C ILE A 73 -20.73 1.88 -0.15
N GLU A 74 -20.72 3.07 -0.74
CA GLU A 74 -20.70 3.27 -2.20
C GLU A 74 -19.26 3.53 -2.65
N GLY A 75 -18.67 2.55 -3.34
CA GLY A 75 -17.36 2.68 -3.96
C GLY A 75 -17.37 3.66 -5.14
N ILE A 76 -16.39 4.56 -5.16
CA ILE A 76 -16.10 5.46 -6.29
C ILE A 76 -14.82 4.98 -6.95
N GLN A 77 -14.96 4.31 -8.09
CA GLN A 77 -13.83 3.92 -8.93
C GLN A 77 -13.26 5.12 -9.70
N THR A 78 -11.94 5.30 -9.64
CA THR A 78 -11.20 6.31 -10.40
C THR A 78 -10.26 5.65 -11.41
N SER A 79 -9.89 6.39 -12.46
CA SER A 79 -8.98 5.90 -13.50
C SER A 79 -7.50 6.10 -13.18
N ASP A 80 -7.20 6.97 -12.22
CA ASP A 80 -5.85 7.41 -11.89
C ASP A 80 -5.83 8.12 -10.53
N TYR A 81 -4.64 8.20 -9.94
CA TYR A 81 -4.41 8.80 -8.62
C TYR A 81 -4.82 10.28 -8.56
N SER A 82 -4.57 11.04 -9.64
CA SER A 82 -4.98 12.45 -9.73
C SER A 82 -6.50 12.59 -9.65
N SER A 83 -7.25 11.65 -10.22
CA SER A 83 -8.71 11.62 -10.12
C SER A 83 -9.18 11.32 -8.69
N THR A 84 -8.49 10.44 -7.96
CA THR A 84 -8.77 10.22 -6.52
C THR A 84 -8.62 11.51 -5.71
N VAL A 85 -7.53 12.24 -5.91
CA VAL A 85 -7.30 13.53 -5.24
C VAL A 85 -8.40 14.54 -5.59
N LEU A 86 -8.80 14.61 -6.87
CA LEU A 86 -9.85 15.52 -7.32
C LEU A 86 -11.22 15.20 -6.71
N GLU A 87 -11.56 13.92 -6.51
CA GLU A 87 -12.82 13.54 -5.84
C GLU A 87 -12.81 13.93 -4.37
N MET A 88 -11.67 13.77 -3.67
CA MET A 88 -11.52 14.23 -2.28
C MET A 88 -11.60 15.75 -2.17
N GLN A 89 -10.89 16.51 -3.01
CA GLN A 89 -10.94 17.98 -3.03
C GLN A 89 -12.35 18.55 -3.28
N ARG A 90 -13.18 17.84 -4.06
CA ARG A 90 -14.54 18.27 -4.37
C ARG A 90 -15.55 17.84 -3.31
N GLY A 91 -15.10 17.04 -2.34
CA GLY A 91 -15.91 16.45 -1.29
C GLY A 91 -16.88 15.39 -1.79
N SER A 92 -16.57 14.73 -2.91
CA SER A 92 -17.38 13.63 -3.45
C SER A 92 -17.20 12.33 -2.65
N GLY A 93 -16.01 12.12 -2.10
CA GLY A 93 -15.70 10.99 -1.22
C GLY A 93 -15.67 11.42 0.25
N ASP A 94 -16.10 10.53 1.13
CA ASP A 94 -15.96 10.68 2.58
C ASP A 94 -14.64 10.04 3.03
N PHE A 95 -14.37 8.81 2.58
CA PHE A 95 -13.06 8.15 2.68
C PHE A 95 -12.38 8.03 1.33
N ALA A 96 -11.06 7.90 1.34
CA ALA A 96 -10.30 7.44 0.20
C ALA A 96 -9.14 6.56 0.61
N ASP A 97 -8.85 5.63 -0.29
CA ASP A 97 -7.60 4.93 -0.33
C ASP A 97 -6.73 5.48 -1.47
N THR A 98 -5.58 6.09 -1.15
CA THR A 98 -4.89 7.00 -2.10
C THR A 98 -3.37 6.88 -2.12
N SER A 99 -2.69 7.62 -3.01
CA SER A 99 -1.22 7.66 -3.03
C SER A 99 -0.69 8.48 -1.85
N PRO A 100 0.51 8.16 -1.32
CA PRO A 100 1.16 8.98 -0.31
C PRO A 100 1.33 10.46 -0.73
N GLY A 101 1.50 10.73 -2.03
CA GLY A 101 1.60 12.08 -2.58
C GLY A 101 0.36 12.96 -2.32
N ALA A 102 -0.83 12.36 -2.21
CA ALA A 102 -2.06 13.09 -1.89
C ALA A 102 -1.96 13.86 -0.56
N VAL A 103 -1.26 13.30 0.44
CA VAL A 103 -1.07 13.94 1.75
C VAL A 103 -0.26 15.22 1.64
N ALA A 104 0.71 15.27 0.71
CA ALA A 104 1.46 16.48 0.40
C ALA A 104 0.66 17.45 -0.47
N GLN A 105 -0.19 16.93 -1.38
CA GLN A 105 -0.92 17.72 -2.35
C GLN A 105 -2.10 18.49 -1.75
N ILE A 106 -2.84 17.86 -0.84
CA ILE A 106 -4.11 18.36 -0.30
C ILE A 106 -4.23 18.27 1.24
N PRO A 107 -3.19 18.63 2.02
CA PRO A 107 -3.15 18.42 3.47
C PRO A 107 -4.23 19.18 4.27
N ASP A 108 -4.88 20.18 3.67
CA ASP A 108 -5.95 20.95 4.31
C ASP A 108 -7.36 20.37 4.02
N ASP A 109 -7.48 19.46 3.04
CA ASP A 109 -8.76 18.91 2.57
C ASP A 109 -9.01 17.47 3.10
N ILE A 110 -7.97 16.77 3.54
CA ILE A 110 -8.02 15.39 4.05
C ILE A 110 -7.32 15.25 5.41
N ASP A 111 -7.80 14.32 6.22
CA ASP A 111 -7.11 13.81 7.40
C ASP A 111 -6.60 12.39 7.10
N VAL A 112 -5.37 12.09 7.46
CA VAL A 112 -4.87 10.71 7.48
C VAL A 112 -5.40 10.03 8.73
N VAL A 113 -6.05 8.88 8.55
CA VAL A 113 -6.65 8.09 9.64
C VAL A 113 -6.02 6.72 9.79
N GLY A 114 -5.34 6.24 8.75
CA GLY A 114 -4.65 4.97 8.79
C GLY A 114 -3.63 4.83 7.67
N MET A 115 -2.78 3.81 7.78
CA MET A 115 -1.78 3.42 6.79
C MET A 115 -1.95 1.94 6.51
N ARG A 116 -1.95 1.55 5.23
CA ARG A 116 -2.11 0.14 4.85
C ARG A 116 -0.96 -0.70 5.41
N LEU A 117 -1.30 -1.83 6.02
CA LEU A 117 -0.38 -2.91 6.32
C LEU A 117 -0.38 -3.88 5.13
N ALA A 118 0.75 -3.98 4.43
CA ALA A 118 0.88 -4.84 3.27
C ALA A 118 2.26 -5.49 3.24
N PHE A 119 2.31 -6.77 2.85
CA PHE A 119 3.56 -7.56 2.88
C PHE A 119 4.19 -7.62 4.28
N GLY A 120 3.37 -7.61 5.33
CA GLY A 120 3.79 -7.75 6.72
C GLY A 120 4.21 -6.48 7.44
N ALA A 121 4.20 -5.31 6.79
CA ALA A 121 4.49 -4.04 7.44
C ALA A 121 3.77 -2.85 6.79
N GLU A 122 3.57 -1.79 7.56
CA GLU A 122 3.05 -0.50 7.13
C GLU A 122 4.13 0.40 6.51
N ARG A 123 5.41 0.18 6.87
CA ARG A 123 6.57 0.92 6.34
C ARG A 123 7.56 -0.01 5.63
N TYR A 124 8.34 0.56 4.73
CA TYR A 124 9.39 -0.15 3.97
C TYR A 124 10.61 0.74 3.78
N PHE A 125 11.69 0.19 3.26
CA PHE A 125 12.98 0.88 3.18
C PHE A 125 13.58 0.85 1.78
N SER A 126 14.30 1.92 1.46
CA SER A 126 15.23 1.98 0.34
C SER A 126 16.64 1.72 0.83
N LEU A 127 17.40 0.93 0.06
CA LEU A 127 18.79 0.61 0.35
C LEU A 127 19.69 1.02 -0.82
N ILE A 128 20.90 1.47 -0.51
CA ILE A 128 22.01 1.60 -1.46
C ILE A 128 23.12 0.67 -0.98
N ALA A 129 23.62 -0.19 -1.85
CA ALA A 129 24.66 -1.17 -1.54
C ALA A 129 25.74 -1.23 -2.62
N THR A 130 26.92 -1.73 -2.24
CA THR A 130 28.05 -2.05 -3.12
C THR A 130 28.56 -3.47 -2.83
N THR A 131 29.62 -3.90 -3.53
CA THR A 131 30.30 -5.16 -3.23
C THR A 131 31.42 -4.92 -2.20
N PRO A 132 31.69 -5.87 -1.27
CA PRO A 132 32.72 -5.70 -0.23
C PRO A 132 34.15 -5.50 -0.75
N ASP A 133 34.42 -5.85 -2.02
CA ASP A 133 35.73 -5.72 -2.66
C ASP A 133 35.93 -4.34 -3.33
N ASN A 134 34.93 -3.45 -3.31
CA ASN A 134 35.03 -2.10 -3.89
C ASN A 134 35.65 -1.10 -2.90
N ASP A 135 36.40 -0.11 -3.39
CA ASP A 135 36.96 0.97 -2.57
C ASP A 135 35.89 2.06 -2.28
N ILE A 136 34.70 1.66 -1.81
CA ILE A 136 33.53 2.54 -1.57
C ILE A 136 32.98 2.24 -0.18
N ASP A 137 33.11 3.20 0.74
CA ASP A 137 32.72 3.04 2.15
C ASP A 137 31.55 3.96 2.56
N SER A 138 31.15 4.88 1.69
CA SER A 138 30.14 5.90 1.96
C SER A 138 29.38 6.30 0.69
N LEU A 139 28.25 7.00 0.85
CA LEU A 139 27.47 7.50 -0.28
C LEU A 139 28.26 8.55 -1.08
N GLU A 140 29.09 9.36 -0.43
CA GLU A 140 29.93 10.38 -1.05
C GLU A 140 30.97 9.78 -2.02
N ASP A 141 31.43 8.56 -1.75
CA ASP A 141 32.39 7.83 -2.61
C ASP A 141 31.78 7.41 -3.96
N LEU A 142 30.47 7.62 -4.15
CA LEU A 142 29.78 7.40 -5.43
C LEU A 142 30.01 8.52 -6.45
N GLU A 143 30.74 9.59 -6.09
CA GLU A 143 31.19 10.59 -7.07
C GLU A 143 32.04 9.93 -8.18
N GLY A 144 31.59 10.07 -9.43
CA GLY A 144 32.18 9.51 -10.63
C GLY A 144 31.98 8.00 -10.80
N LYS A 145 31.10 7.39 -10.01
CA LYS A 145 30.78 5.95 -10.03
C LYS A 145 29.51 5.67 -10.82
N HIS A 146 29.25 4.40 -11.10
CA HIS A 146 28.03 3.95 -11.76
C HIS A 146 27.07 3.26 -10.77
N VAL A 147 25.88 3.85 -10.59
CA VAL A 147 24.81 3.34 -9.73
C VAL A 147 23.68 2.72 -10.56
N ALA A 148 23.42 1.43 -10.42
CA ALA A 148 22.22 0.81 -10.97
C ALA A 148 21.01 1.14 -10.07
N THR A 149 19.87 1.47 -10.65
CA THR A 149 18.65 1.81 -9.90
C THR A 149 17.46 1.01 -10.44
N ALA A 150 16.36 0.99 -9.71
CA ALA A 150 15.09 0.48 -10.24
C ALA A 150 14.53 1.43 -11.32
N SER A 151 13.24 1.32 -11.63
CA SER A 151 12.60 2.20 -12.61
C SER A 151 12.72 3.67 -12.18
N SER A 152 12.78 4.60 -13.13
CA SER A 152 13.06 6.01 -12.83
C SER A 152 12.04 6.65 -11.87
N THR A 153 10.81 6.16 -11.86
CA THR A 153 9.73 6.63 -10.97
C THR A 153 9.55 5.76 -9.72
N SER A 154 10.40 4.75 -9.52
CA SER A 154 10.33 3.90 -8.31
C SER A 154 10.68 4.71 -7.06
N VAL A 155 9.75 4.78 -6.12
CA VAL A 155 9.91 5.49 -4.85
C VAL A 155 11.12 4.96 -4.07
N SER A 156 11.14 3.68 -3.72
CA SER A 156 12.26 3.08 -2.97
C SER A 156 13.47 2.73 -3.81
N GLY A 157 13.31 2.48 -5.10
CA GLY A 157 14.42 2.03 -5.95
C GLY A 157 15.14 3.13 -6.70
N THR A 158 14.58 4.34 -6.72
CA THR A 158 15.19 5.50 -7.41
C THR A 158 15.01 6.82 -6.66
N LEU A 159 13.80 7.21 -6.26
CA LEU A 159 13.55 8.54 -5.70
C LEU A 159 14.20 8.74 -4.32
N PHE A 160 13.95 7.84 -3.36
CA PHE A 160 14.65 7.86 -2.07
C PHE A 160 16.17 7.69 -2.20
N PRO A 161 16.69 6.84 -3.11
CA PRO A 161 18.11 6.82 -3.42
C PRO A 161 18.66 8.17 -3.89
N MET A 162 17.95 8.88 -4.78
CA MET A 162 18.34 10.23 -5.20
C MET A 162 18.32 11.22 -4.03
N LEU A 163 17.33 11.12 -3.16
CA LEU A 163 17.28 11.92 -1.92
C LEU A 163 18.51 11.66 -1.05
N MET A 164 18.83 10.40 -0.76
CA MET A 164 20.00 10.01 0.04
C MET A 164 21.32 10.51 -0.57
N LEU A 165 21.49 10.37 -1.90
CA LEU A 165 22.67 10.85 -2.60
C LEU A 165 22.78 12.38 -2.60
N SER A 166 21.65 13.08 -2.77
CA SER A 166 21.57 14.55 -2.66
C SER A 166 21.94 15.02 -1.27
N GLN A 167 21.44 14.35 -0.22
CA GLN A 167 21.75 14.65 1.18
C GLN A 167 23.21 14.35 1.54
N ALA A 168 23.82 13.34 0.90
CA ALA A 168 25.26 13.08 0.95
C ALA A 168 26.09 14.13 0.19
N GLY A 169 25.44 15.04 -0.55
CA GLY A 169 26.07 16.17 -1.22
C GLY A 169 26.41 15.94 -2.69
N LEU A 170 25.88 14.89 -3.32
CA LEU A 170 26.03 14.62 -4.76
C LEU A 170 24.95 15.36 -5.57
N ASP A 171 25.34 15.94 -6.70
CA ASP A 171 24.41 16.58 -7.63
C ASP A 171 23.70 15.54 -8.50
N THR A 172 22.44 15.24 -8.16
CA THR A 172 21.55 14.33 -8.88
C THR A 172 21.00 14.91 -10.18
N GLY A 173 21.34 16.16 -10.52
CA GLY A 173 21.04 16.81 -11.78
C GLY A 173 19.55 16.83 -12.15
N GLY A 174 18.68 16.81 -11.15
CA GLY A 174 17.23 16.81 -11.29
C GLY A 174 16.63 15.48 -11.72
N ALA A 175 17.32 14.35 -11.49
CA ALA A 175 16.73 13.02 -11.66
C ALA A 175 15.42 12.90 -10.84
N PRO A 176 14.39 12.21 -11.36
CA PRO A 176 14.42 11.38 -12.56
C PRO A 176 14.18 12.09 -13.90
N ASP A 177 13.71 13.34 -13.91
CA ASP A 177 13.48 14.12 -15.14
C ASP A 177 14.78 14.55 -15.83
N GLY A 178 15.83 14.73 -15.03
CA GLY A 178 17.20 15.04 -15.44
C GLY A 178 18.11 13.82 -15.46
N ASN A 179 19.42 14.08 -15.42
CA ASN A 179 20.42 13.03 -15.23
C ASN A 179 21.41 13.50 -14.16
N PRO A 180 21.92 12.58 -13.32
CA PRO A 180 22.94 12.91 -12.34
C PRO A 180 24.17 13.56 -12.98
N ASN A 181 24.71 14.58 -12.31
CA ASN A 181 25.91 15.30 -12.76
C ASN A 181 27.18 14.68 -12.18
N ASP A 182 27.08 14.15 -10.95
CA ASP A 182 28.23 13.64 -10.20
C ASP A 182 28.40 12.12 -10.29
N PHE A 183 27.45 11.37 -10.85
CA PHE A 183 27.55 9.92 -11.03
C PHE A 183 26.86 9.47 -12.32
N GLU A 184 27.16 8.26 -12.78
CA GLU A 184 26.41 7.60 -13.86
C GLU A 184 25.30 6.74 -13.24
N TRP A 185 24.16 6.63 -13.93
CA TRP A 185 23.07 5.77 -13.47
C TRP A 185 22.49 4.88 -14.56
N SER A 186 21.87 3.77 -14.17
CA SER A 186 21.14 2.88 -15.07
C SER A 186 19.84 2.39 -14.44
N PRO A 187 18.72 3.08 -14.75
CA PRO A 187 17.39 2.66 -14.30
C PRO A 187 16.96 1.35 -14.96
N SER A 188 16.34 0.48 -14.17
CA SER A 188 15.82 -0.82 -14.61
C SER A 188 14.62 -1.27 -13.75
N ASP A 189 14.79 -2.33 -12.97
CA ASP A 189 13.88 -2.83 -11.93
C ASP A 189 14.73 -3.24 -10.72
N HIS A 190 14.10 -3.60 -9.60
CA HIS A 190 14.81 -3.89 -8.37
C HIS A 190 15.79 -5.06 -8.48
N ASP A 191 15.36 -6.16 -9.10
CA ASP A 191 16.18 -7.36 -9.25
C ASP A 191 17.31 -7.13 -10.26
N THR A 192 16.99 -6.53 -11.41
CA THR A 192 17.98 -6.19 -12.43
C THR A 192 19.02 -5.21 -11.88
N ALA A 193 18.65 -4.26 -11.02
CA ALA A 193 19.60 -3.34 -10.40
C ALA A 193 20.59 -4.07 -9.50
N ARG A 194 20.11 -4.97 -8.63
CA ARG A 194 20.95 -5.84 -7.81
C ARG A 194 21.85 -6.74 -8.65
N GLU A 195 21.29 -7.40 -9.66
CA GLU A 195 22.03 -8.29 -10.56
C GLU A 195 23.12 -7.55 -11.31
N GLN A 196 22.86 -6.32 -11.75
CA GLN A 196 23.87 -5.48 -12.38
C GLN A 196 25.05 -5.21 -11.44
N LEU A 197 24.82 -4.89 -10.16
CA LEU A 197 25.90 -4.73 -9.19
C LEU A 197 26.72 -6.01 -9.02
N ILE A 198 26.05 -7.17 -8.95
CA ILE A 198 26.70 -8.46 -8.72
C ILE A 198 27.51 -8.93 -9.94
N GLU A 199 26.95 -8.76 -11.14
CA GLU A 199 27.45 -9.42 -12.34
C GLU A 199 28.25 -8.49 -13.27
N ASN A 200 28.02 -7.18 -13.22
CA ASN A 200 28.65 -6.22 -14.10
C ASN A 200 29.78 -5.45 -13.38
N PRO A 201 31.06 -5.71 -13.70
CA PRO A 201 32.20 -5.05 -13.05
C PRO A 201 32.32 -3.55 -13.36
N ASN A 202 31.44 -2.98 -14.18
CA ASN A 202 31.37 -1.54 -14.43
C ASN A 202 30.29 -0.85 -13.58
N VAL A 203 29.48 -1.60 -12.83
CA VAL A 203 28.49 -1.05 -11.90
C VAL A 203 29.10 -1.11 -10.50
N ASP A 204 29.15 0.05 -9.85
CA ASP A 204 29.82 0.23 -8.57
C ASP A 204 28.87 0.08 -7.39
N ALA A 205 27.59 0.42 -7.56
CA ALA A 205 26.55 0.31 -6.53
C ALA A 205 25.18 0.00 -7.14
N ALA A 206 24.27 -0.51 -6.33
CA ALA A 206 22.86 -0.67 -6.66
C ALA A 206 21.98 0.00 -5.62
N ALA A 207 20.88 0.61 -6.09
CA ALA A 207 19.81 1.12 -5.27
C ALA A 207 18.50 0.37 -5.57
N ALA A 208 17.86 -0.15 -4.53
CA ALA A 208 16.61 -0.90 -4.63
C ALA A 208 15.85 -0.88 -3.29
N GLY A 209 14.62 -1.37 -3.26
CA GLY A 209 13.89 -1.61 -2.02
C GLY A 209 14.56 -2.74 -1.22
N ALA A 210 14.36 -2.70 0.10
CA ALA A 210 14.95 -3.66 1.03
C ALA A 210 14.68 -5.13 0.66
N PHE A 211 13.46 -5.44 0.22
CA PHE A 211 13.07 -6.78 -0.27
C PHE A 211 13.99 -7.37 -1.34
N SER A 212 14.73 -6.54 -2.07
CA SER A 212 15.64 -7.01 -3.11
C SER A 212 17.09 -7.16 -2.63
N LEU A 213 17.54 -6.33 -1.68
CA LEU A 213 18.96 -6.22 -1.29
C LEU A 213 19.27 -6.76 0.11
N ALA A 214 18.31 -6.73 1.04
CA ALA A 214 18.58 -6.95 2.46
C ALA A 214 19.10 -8.36 2.76
N ASP A 215 18.59 -9.36 2.07
CA ASP A 215 19.02 -10.76 2.20
C ASP A 215 20.48 -11.00 1.82
N HIS A 216 21.08 -10.13 1.01
CA HIS A 216 22.50 -10.14 0.68
C HIS A 216 23.37 -9.35 1.68
N ILE A 217 22.77 -8.60 2.60
CA ILE A 217 23.47 -7.67 3.49
C ILE A 217 23.46 -8.21 4.93
N PRO A 218 24.62 -8.47 5.55
CA PRO A 218 24.71 -8.92 6.94
C PRO A 218 23.95 -8.04 7.93
N GLN A 219 23.23 -8.67 8.87
CA GLN A 219 22.45 -7.98 9.92
C GLN A 219 23.26 -6.93 10.68
N GLU A 220 24.54 -7.19 10.95
CA GLU A 220 25.40 -6.29 11.70
C GLU A 220 25.54 -4.91 11.03
N GLN A 221 25.42 -4.83 9.71
CA GLN A 221 25.47 -3.54 8.99
C GLN A 221 24.21 -2.71 9.25
N PHE A 222 23.04 -3.35 9.34
CA PHE A 222 21.80 -2.67 9.71
C PHE A 222 21.81 -2.23 11.18
N ASP A 223 22.31 -3.07 12.09
CA ASP A 223 22.46 -2.75 13.52
C ASP A 223 23.29 -1.48 13.74
N GLU A 224 24.26 -1.23 12.87
CA GLU A 224 25.13 -0.05 12.94
C GLU A 224 24.52 1.19 12.27
N MET A 225 23.72 1.01 11.22
CA MET A 225 23.29 2.10 10.34
C MET A 225 21.86 2.59 10.58
N SER A 226 20.91 1.73 10.95
CA SER A 226 19.52 2.12 11.11
C SER A 226 18.79 1.27 12.14
N GLN A 227 18.53 1.84 13.32
CA GLN A 227 17.70 1.19 14.34
C GLN A 227 16.25 1.01 13.86
N ASP A 228 15.73 1.94 13.07
CA ASP A 228 14.37 1.85 12.54
C ASP A 228 14.24 0.62 11.63
N PHE A 229 15.24 0.35 10.78
CA PHE A 229 15.27 -0.86 9.97
C PHE A 229 15.24 -2.12 10.85
N VAL A 230 16.08 -2.18 11.88
CA VAL A 230 16.14 -3.32 12.82
C VAL A 230 14.79 -3.55 13.52
N ASP A 231 14.10 -2.46 13.87
CA ASP A 231 12.89 -2.54 14.69
C ASP A 231 11.64 -2.89 13.87
N ILE A 232 11.53 -2.45 12.61
CA ILE A 232 10.27 -2.54 11.85
C ILE A 232 10.39 -3.25 10.50
N SER A 233 11.59 -3.45 9.95
CA SER A 233 11.76 -4.08 8.63
C SER A 233 11.44 -5.56 8.69
N VAL A 234 10.54 -6.02 7.81
CA VAL A 234 10.22 -7.45 7.68
C VAL A 234 11.39 -8.25 7.12
N GLU A 235 12.27 -7.60 6.36
CA GLU A 235 13.45 -8.23 5.76
C GLU A 235 14.60 -8.44 6.73
N TYR A 236 14.61 -7.79 7.91
CA TYR A 236 15.73 -7.91 8.85
C TYR A 236 15.97 -9.36 9.28
N GLY A 237 14.91 -10.17 9.44
CA GLY A 237 15.02 -11.58 9.81
C GLY A 237 15.81 -12.45 8.83
N ASP A 238 15.77 -12.09 7.55
CA ASP A 238 16.42 -12.81 6.44
C ASP A 238 17.70 -12.11 5.94
N ALA A 239 18.10 -11.01 6.57
CA ALA A 239 19.29 -10.26 6.20
C ALA A 239 20.57 -11.11 6.28
N GLY A 240 21.39 -11.05 5.23
CA GLY A 240 22.65 -11.80 5.12
C GLY A 240 22.50 -13.31 4.90
N THR A 241 21.31 -13.80 4.54
CA THR A 241 21.06 -15.21 4.25
C THR A 241 21.43 -15.63 2.82
N ARG A 242 21.70 -14.68 1.92
CA ARG A 242 21.94 -14.91 0.50
C ARG A 242 23.34 -14.49 0.07
N ASP A 243 23.95 -15.33 -0.78
CA ASP A 243 25.21 -15.04 -1.46
C ASP A 243 24.95 -14.42 -2.85
N PRO A 244 25.84 -13.55 -3.36
CA PRO A 244 27.04 -13.03 -2.68
C PRO A 244 26.69 -11.98 -1.61
N GLU A 245 27.56 -11.85 -0.60
CA GLU A 245 27.47 -10.79 0.40
C GLU A 245 27.66 -9.40 -0.25
N LEU A 246 26.83 -8.44 0.16
CA LEU A 246 26.90 -7.02 -0.21
C LEU A 246 27.25 -6.14 0.99
N GLN A 247 27.83 -4.98 0.70
CA GLN A 247 28.13 -3.94 1.66
C GLN A 247 27.09 -2.82 1.55
N LEU A 248 26.44 -2.51 2.66
CA LEU A 248 25.46 -1.44 2.79
C LEU A 248 26.16 -0.08 2.81
N LEU A 249 25.66 0.86 1.99
CA LEU A 249 26.13 2.24 1.94
C LEU A 249 25.10 3.23 2.50
N GLY A 250 23.81 2.90 2.43
CA GLY A 250 22.75 3.76 2.95
C GLY A 250 21.43 3.02 3.15
N VAL A 251 20.68 3.46 4.15
CA VAL A 251 19.31 3.05 4.46
C VAL A 251 18.48 4.33 4.52
N SER A 252 17.35 4.38 3.85
CA SER A 252 16.44 5.53 3.99
C SER A 252 15.80 5.57 5.37
N ASP A 253 15.22 6.73 5.71
CA ASP A 253 14.16 6.75 6.72
C ASP A 253 12.99 5.83 6.29
N PRO A 254 12.16 5.36 7.24
CA PRO A 254 10.99 4.53 6.91
C PRO A 254 10.06 5.21 5.90
N ILE A 255 9.75 4.51 4.82
CA ILE A 255 8.85 4.97 3.77
C ILE A 255 7.45 4.49 4.11
N PRO A 256 6.46 5.39 4.30
CA PRO A 256 5.09 4.99 4.60
C PRO A 256 4.42 4.37 3.37
N ARG A 257 3.58 3.36 3.59
CA ARG A 257 2.66 2.86 2.55
C ARG A 257 1.48 3.82 2.35
N ALA A 258 0.67 3.51 1.35
CA ALA A 258 -0.52 4.28 1.02
C ALA A 258 -1.41 4.56 2.25
N PRO A 259 -1.89 5.80 2.42
CA PRO A 259 -2.79 6.16 3.50
C PRO A 259 -4.23 5.78 3.20
N ILE A 260 -4.97 5.51 4.27
CA ILE A 260 -6.42 5.70 4.32
C ILE A 260 -6.66 7.11 4.83
N VAL A 261 -7.41 7.88 4.04
CA VAL A 261 -7.70 9.28 4.33
C VAL A 261 -9.19 9.51 4.38
N VAL A 262 -9.58 10.56 5.07
CA VAL A 262 -10.97 11.00 5.22
C VAL A 262 -11.06 12.48 4.93
N ARG A 263 -12.19 12.96 4.42
CA ARG A 263 -12.40 14.40 4.18
C ARG A 263 -12.37 15.17 5.50
N SER A 264 -11.52 16.19 5.63
CA SER A 264 -11.32 16.91 6.91
C SER A 264 -12.55 17.66 7.41
N ASP A 265 -13.45 18.09 6.51
CA ASP A 265 -14.68 18.80 6.88
C ASP A 265 -15.89 17.88 7.13
N TRP A 266 -15.68 16.56 7.15
CA TRP A 266 -16.71 15.59 7.50
C TRP A 266 -16.79 15.39 9.02
N ASP A 267 -17.79 16.03 9.62
CA ASP A 267 -18.07 16.04 11.07
C ASP A 267 -19.10 14.98 11.50
N ASP A 268 -19.30 13.90 10.72
CA ASP A 268 -20.32 12.90 11.07
C ASP A 268 -19.84 11.95 12.19
N PRO A 269 -20.65 11.69 13.23
CA PRO A 269 -20.28 10.75 14.29
C PRO A 269 -19.89 9.35 13.80
N ILE A 270 -20.41 8.89 12.66
CA ILE A 270 -20.09 7.57 12.09
C ILE A 270 -18.62 7.48 11.65
N ARG A 271 -17.98 8.62 11.37
CA ARG A 271 -16.58 8.70 10.98
C ARG A 271 -15.66 8.06 12.03
N GLU A 272 -15.78 8.48 13.29
CA GLU A 272 -14.94 7.96 14.39
C GLU A 272 -15.15 6.44 14.59
N GLU A 273 -16.39 5.97 14.41
CA GLU A 273 -16.72 4.54 14.51
C GLU A 273 -16.10 3.73 13.36
N LEU A 274 -16.17 4.22 12.11
CA LEU A 274 -15.54 3.56 10.96
C LEU A 274 -14.01 3.58 11.04
N GLU A 275 -13.42 4.68 11.50
CA GLU A 275 -11.98 4.76 11.78
C GLU A 275 -11.55 3.68 12.79
N GLU A 276 -12.26 3.55 13.92
CA GLU A 276 -11.96 2.54 14.95
C GLU A 276 -12.12 1.11 14.39
N LEU A 277 -13.20 0.83 13.66
CA LEU A 277 -13.43 -0.48 13.05
C LEU A 277 -12.34 -0.86 12.05
N MET A 278 -11.90 0.06 11.20
CA MET A 278 -10.82 -0.21 10.24
C MET A 278 -9.49 -0.55 10.91
N ILE A 279 -9.17 0.12 12.02
CA ILE A 279 -7.95 -0.12 12.80
C ILE A 279 -8.03 -1.43 13.58
N GLU A 280 -9.21 -1.79 14.09
CA GLU A 280 -9.42 -3.02 14.87
C GLU A 280 -9.71 -4.26 14.01
N ALA A 281 -9.88 -4.09 12.70
CA ALA A 281 -10.14 -5.17 11.76
C ALA A 281 -9.01 -6.21 11.79
N GLU A 282 -9.38 -7.48 11.93
CA GLU A 282 -8.43 -8.60 11.86
C GLU A 282 -8.11 -8.93 10.39
N PRO A 283 -6.98 -9.59 10.08
CA PRO A 283 -6.62 -9.91 8.69
C PRO A 283 -7.71 -10.65 7.90
N GLU A 284 -8.49 -11.50 8.57
CA GLU A 284 -9.63 -12.22 7.96
C GLU A 284 -10.74 -11.30 7.45
N ASN A 285 -10.79 -10.03 7.89
CA ASN A 285 -11.74 -9.03 7.40
C ASN A 285 -11.30 -8.37 6.09
N PHE A 286 -10.07 -8.60 5.65
CA PHE A 286 -9.54 -8.14 4.37
C PHE A 286 -9.51 -9.25 3.31
N GLU A 287 -9.80 -10.49 3.72
CA GLU A 287 -9.72 -11.68 2.87
C GLU A 287 -11.10 -12.06 2.32
N HIS A 288 -11.13 -12.48 1.07
CA HIS A 288 -12.32 -13.09 0.47
C HIS A 288 -12.54 -14.51 1.00
N ASP A 289 -13.80 -14.96 0.98
CA ASP A 289 -14.04 -16.41 0.96
C ASP A 289 -13.57 -16.94 -0.40
N PRO A 290 -12.56 -17.83 -0.48
CA PRO A 290 -11.98 -18.22 -1.75
C PRO A 290 -12.97 -18.96 -2.66
N GLU A 291 -13.93 -19.71 -2.10
CA GLU A 291 -14.95 -20.41 -2.89
C GLU A 291 -15.94 -19.40 -3.49
N GLU A 292 -16.33 -18.37 -2.73
CA GLU A 292 -17.22 -17.30 -3.20
C GLU A 292 -16.56 -16.48 -4.32
N LEU A 293 -15.31 -16.06 -4.14
CA LEU A 293 -14.59 -15.27 -5.14
C LEU A 293 -14.39 -16.05 -6.46
N VAL A 294 -14.03 -17.33 -6.38
CA VAL A 294 -13.95 -18.22 -7.56
C VAL A 294 -15.29 -18.33 -8.28
N ASP A 295 -16.38 -18.55 -7.54
CA ASP A 295 -17.72 -18.67 -8.12
C ASP A 295 -18.17 -17.36 -8.79
N ASP A 296 -17.83 -16.20 -8.20
CA ASP A 296 -18.22 -14.88 -8.68
C ASP A 296 -17.47 -14.44 -9.93
N LEU A 297 -16.17 -14.70 -9.97
CA LEU A 297 -15.31 -14.45 -11.13
C LEU A 297 -15.50 -15.53 -12.21
N GLY A 298 -16.11 -16.67 -11.86
CA GLY A 298 -16.37 -17.78 -12.77
C GLY A 298 -15.09 -18.54 -13.15
N LEU A 299 -14.16 -18.65 -12.20
CA LEU A 299 -12.85 -19.29 -12.35
C LEU A 299 -12.93 -20.81 -12.13
N ASP A 300 -11.90 -21.55 -12.54
CA ASP A 300 -11.80 -22.98 -12.23
C ASP A 300 -11.55 -23.22 -10.73
N PRO A 301 -12.44 -23.90 -9.98
CA PRO A 301 -12.22 -24.17 -8.56
C PRO A 301 -11.03 -25.09 -8.25
N GLU A 302 -10.46 -25.78 -9.25
CA GLU A 302 -9.24 -26.57 -9.05
C GLU A 302 -8.02 -25.69 -8.66
N ILE A 303 -8.04 -24.37 -8.94
CA ILE A 303 -6.95 -23.46 -8.59
C ILE A 303 -6.73 -23.33 -7.07
N LEU A 304 -7.76 -23.58 -6.26
CA LEU A 304 -7.68 -23.44 -4.80
C LEU A 304 -6.89 -24.58 -4.11
N ASP A 305 -6.86 -25.76 -4.74
CA ASP A 305 -6.34 -26.99 -4.12
C ASP A 305 -5.06 -27.51 -4.79
N ALA A 306 -4.75 -27.05 -6.00
CA ALA A 306 -3.64 -27.57 -6.81
C ALA A 306 -2.33 -26.82 -6.55
N ASP A 307 -1.21 -27.54 -6.68
CA ASP A 307 0.11 -26.91 -6.74
C ASP A 307 0.22 -26.13 -8.06
N PRO A 308 0.71 -24.88 -8.07
CA PRO A 308 0.88 -24.11 -9.30
C PRO A 308 1.68 -24.84 -10.38
N GLU A 309 2.61 -25.74 -10.02
CA GLU A 309 3.35 -26.55 -11.00
C GLU A 309 2.49 -27.59 -11.75
N ASP A 310 1.35 -27.97 -11.17
CA ASP A 310 0.41 -28.96 -11.73
C ASP A 310 -0.74 -28.32 -12.52
N LEU A 311 -0.87 -26.98 -12.49
CA LEU A 311 -1.91 -26.24 -13.18
C LEU A 311 -1.69 -26.19 -14.70
N THR A 312 -2.80 -26.21 -15.44
CA THR A 312 -2.77 -25.92 -16.88
C THR A 312 -2.53 -24.42 -17.14
N GLU A 313 -2.15 -24.05 -18.36
CA GLU A 313 -2.01 -22.62 -18.73
C GLU A 313 -3.29 -21.81 -18.46
N GLU A 314 -4.46 -22.38 -18.75
CA GLU A 314 -5.77 -21.74 -18.47
C GLU A 314 -6.02 -21.57 -16.97
N GLN A 315 -5.67 -22.58 -16.16
CA GLN A 315 -5.81 -22.49 -14.71
C GLN A 315 -4.79 -21.56 -14.05
N LEU A 316 -3.61 -21.35 -14.67
CA LEU A 316 -2.64 -20.35 -14.23
C LEU A 316 -3.16 -18.94 -14.50
N GLU A 317 -3.80 -18.70 -15.66
CA GLU A 317 -4.49 -17.44 -15.95
C GLU A 317 -5.65 -17.19 -14.98
N ASP A 318 -6.40 -18.24 -14.63
CA ASP A 318 -7.46 -18.14 -13.60
C ASP A 318 -6.88 -17.87 -12.20
N LEU A 319 -5.76 -18.50 -11.83
CA LEU A 319 -5.07 -18.24 -10.57
C LEU A 319 -4.55 -16.80 -10.48
N GLU A 320 -3.91 -16.30 -11.55
CA GLU A 320 -3.49 -14.90 -11.65
C GLU A 320 -4.70 -13.96 -11.50
N THR A 321 -5.81 -14.27 -12.18
CA THR A 321 -7.05 -13.49 -12.05
C THR A 321 -7.61 -13.53 -10.62
N PHE A 322 -7.55 -14.67 -9.93
CA PHE A 322 -7.96 -14.79 -8.53
C PHE A 322 -7.10 -13.90 -7.63
N GLU A 323 -5.77 -14.02 -7.72
CA GLU A 323 -4.80 -13.26 -6.92
C GLU A 323 -4.93 -11.74 -7.18
N ASP A 324 -5.15 -11.33 -8.44
CA ASP A 324 -5.36 -9.93 -8.82
C ASP A 324 -6.65 -9.33 -8.22
N HIS A 325 -7.61 -10.16 -7.82
CA HIS A 325 -8.87 -9.73 -7.21
C HIS A 325 -8.88 -9.87 -5.68
N GLU A 326 -7.80 -10.36 -5.07
CA GLU A 326 -7.61 -10.28 -3.62
C GLU A 326 -7.25 -8.84 -3.20
N LEU A 327 -7.68 -8.46 -2.00
CA LEU A 327 -7.26 -7.17 -1.44
C LEU A 327 -5.78 -7.26 -1.08
N TRP A 328 -4.94 -6.47 -1.75
CA TRP A 328 -3.47 -6.56 -1.65
C TRP A 328 -2.88 -6.02 -0.33
N PHE A 329 -3.72 -5.66 0.63
CA PHE A 329 -3.35 -5.27 1.99
C PHE A 329 -4.29 -5.95 2.99
N ASN A 330 -3.79 -6.24 4.19
CA ASN A 330 -4.46 -7.11 5.15
C ASN A 330 -4.57 -6.50 6.55
N GLY A 331 -4.49 -5.17 6.63
CA GLY A 331 -4.61 -4.41 7.86
C GLY A 331 -4.47 -2.93 7.61
N ILE A 332 -4.87 -2.14 8.61
CA ILE A 332 -4.70 -0.69 8.62
C ILE A 332 -4.14 -0.30 10.00
N GLU A 333 -2.97 0.34 10.01
CA GLU A 333 -2.34 0.83 11.24
C GLU A 333 -2.68 2.31 11.45
N PRO A 334 -2.84 2.79 12.71
CA PRO A 334 -3.09 4.20 12.98
C PRO A 334 -1.98 5.08 12.40
N ALA A 335 -2.37 6.10 11.65
CA ALA A 335 -1.43 7.04 11.04
C ALA A 335 -2.00 8.45 11.02
N THR A 336 -1.11 9.43 10.85
CA THR A 336 -1.39 10.85 10.79
C THR A 336 -0.58 11.51 9.68
N HIS A 337 -0.82 12.80 9.41
CA HIS A 337 -0.01 13.58 8.47
C HIS A 337 1.50 13.51 8.75
N ASP A 338 1.89 13.48 10.03
CA ASP A 338 3.30 13.47 10.43
C ASP A 338 4.03 12.21 9.92
N ASP A 339 3.31 11.09 9.79
CA ASP A 339 3.86 9.83 9.27
C ASP A 339 4.22 9.90 7.78
N TYR A 340 3.70 10.89 7.06
CA TYR A 340 3.94 11.13 5.64
C TYR A 340 4.96 12.24 5.37
N GLN A 341 5.58 12.79 6.41
CA GLN A 341 6.65 13.79 6.26
C GLN A 341 7.81 13.32 5.35
N PRO A 342 8.25 12.04 5.37
CA PRO A 342 9.30 11.58 4.44
C PRO A 342 8.91 11.74 2.96
N VAL A 343 7.63 11.64 2.63
CA VAL A 343 7.12 11.86 1.26
C VAL A 343 7.16 13.34 0.90
N VAL A 344 6.77 14.21 1.83
CA VAL A 344 6.85 15.67 1.66
C VAL A 344 8.30 16.10 1.45
N ASP A 345 9.22 15.61 2.27
CA ASP A 345 10.65 15.92 2.20
C ASP A 345 11.24 15.46 0.86
N LEU A 346 10.88 14.26 0.41
CA LEU A 346 11.27 13.74 -0.90
C LEU A 346 10.82 14.67 -2.05
N LEU A 347 9.55 15.07 -2.05
CA LEU A 347 9.00 15.94 -3.09
C LEU A 347 9.68 17.31 -3.08
N ASP A 348 9.87 17.92 -1.91
CA ASP A 348 10.46 19.25 -1.76
C ASP A 348 11.95 19.27 -2.14
N GLU A 349 12.74 18.29 -1.69
CA GLU A 349 14.19 18.26 -1.92
C GLU A 349 14.55 17.91 -3.37
N LEU A 350 13.76 17.04 -4.00
CA LEU A 350 13.97 16.69 -5.42
C LEU A 350 13.21 17.61 -6.38
N GLY A 351 12.33 18.48 -5.87
CA GLY A 351 11.52 19.39 -6.67
C GLY A 351 10.49 18.68 -7.56
N LEU A 352 9.95 17.56 -7.06
CA LEU A 352 8.96 16.73 -7.75
C LEU A 352 7.53 17.25 -7.51
N SER A 353 6.61 16.84 -8.38
CA SER A 353 5.19 17.05 -8.18
C SER A 353 4.61 15.95 -7.30
N PRO A 354 3.63 16.23 -6.42
CA PRO A 354 2.89 15.18 -5.73
C PRO A 354 2.22 14.16 -6.66
N GLU A 355 1.98 14.53 -7.93
CA GLU A 355 1.44 13.60 -8.95
C GLU A 355 2.45 12.54 -9.39
N ASP A 356 3.74 12.70 -9.04
CA ASP A 356 4.82 11.77 -9.36
C ASP A 356 4.94 10.62 -8.34
N ILE A 357 4.18 10.64 -7.23
CA ILE A 357 4.24 9.69 -6.10
C ILE A 357 2.84 9.35 -5.57
#